data_AF-A0A7X6CUX3-F1
#
_entry.id   AF-A0A7X6CUX3-F1
#
_cell.length_a   1.000
_cell.length_b   1.000
_cell.length_c   1.000
_cell.angle_alpha   90.00
_cell.angle_beta   90.00
_cell.angle_gamma   90.00
#
_symmetry.space_group_name_H-M   'P 1'
#
loop_
_entity.id
_entity.type
_entity.pdbx_description
1 polymer ?
#
loop_
_entity_poly.entity_id
_entity_poly.type
_entity_poly.pdbx_seq_one_letter_code
_entity_poly.pdbx_strand_id
1 'polypeptide(L)'
;MADYSFLDLQPVSQSVLIKEADHGTTLYAEQASQPDYAPLAHRILTAVIALEYLDSKTMLTISKTAAQYIQDRTVFTTGGRYDLYYVLHALILEDSQAAAVALAEEISGSEADFVKLLNNHARSLGMSGTQFTNVTGVYDEAQYTTAEDLYLLYKYAMSVSSFKAIYNQRDRTYYYSLNINHYFVNHFSYAWNYADQVQGGMISKQGQDYSAVYTVRDSVQDYTYTVFLSGSHSASSLGQNSVLITDIIAINRQLRSHYEKSILAYKGETFDREYQLAGKTVALAFQETVSYVHPLGDDFRQQTTLVMNDSPPGFPILTDETLGYVWFSLDDGSTIQVPVASSTEIHSRNQLLDRLLVIIDSNKTLTGLILVVFLALLGLLILKLRQRRLQRQSQRHS
;
A
#
# COMPACT_ATOMS: atom_id res chain seq x y z
N MET A 1 23.37 6.53 -7.07
CA MET A 1 22.35 7.58 -7.23
C MET A 1 21.78 7.37 -8.61
N ALA A 2 20.46 7.23 -8.75
CA ALA A 2 19.84 7.09 -10.06
C ALA A 2 20.07 8.40 -10.86
N ASP A 3 20.43 8.28 -12.13
CA ASP A 3 20.64 9.44 -13.02
C ASP A 3 19.31 9.77 -13.70
N TYR A 4 18.75 10.93 -13.36
CA TYR A 4 17.51 11.43 -13.94
C TYR A 4 17.75 12.53 -14.97
N SER A 5 18.98 12.72 -15.47
CA SER A 5 19.33 13.80 -16.40
C SER A 5 18.57 13.78 -17.72
N PHE A 6 17.95 12.64 -18.08
CA PHE A 6 17.06 12.52 -19.22
C PHE A 6 15.70 13.22 -19.02
N LEU A 7 15.30 13.53 -17.78
CA LEU A 7 14.10 14.30 -17.46
C LEU A 7 14.46 15.78 -17.28
N ASP A 8 14.02 16.62 -18.22
CA ASP A 8 14.12 18.07 -18.09
C ASP A 8 12.94 18.62 -17.26
N LEU A 9 12.94 18.28 -15.96
CA LEU A 9 11.83 18.62 -15.06
C LEU A 9 11.95 20.01 -14.43
N GLN A 10 13.17 20.55 -14.26
CA GLN A 10 13.48 21.82 -13.59
C GLN A 10 12.39 22.27 -12.58
N PRO A 11 12.03 21.41 -11.61
CA PRO A 11 10.91 21.69 -10.73
C PRO A 11 11.28 22.86 -9.84
N VAL A 12 10.29 23.71 -9.54
CA VAL A 12 10.50 24.82 -8.61
C VAL A 12 10.34 24.35 -7.17
N SER A 13 9.56 23.29 -6.94
CA SER A 13 9.48 22.58 -5.66
C SER A 13 10.87 22.09 -5.22
N GLN A 14 11.23 22.34 -3.96
CA GLN A 14 12.55 21.99 -3.43
C GLN A 14 12.78 20.48 -3.37
N SER A 15 11.72 19.72 -3.10
CA SER A 15 11.79 18.26 -3.02
C SER A 15 10.66 17.63 -3.83
N VAL A 16 11.05 16.64 -4.64
CA VAL A 16 10.18 15.89 -5.54
C VAL A 16 10.49 14.40 -5.43
N LEU A 17 9.46 13.58 -5.27
CA LEU A 17 9.56 12.13 -5.37
C LEU A 17 8.42 11.59 -6.21
N ILE A 18 8.73 10.70 -7.15
CA ILE A 18 7.75 10.06 -8.02
C ILE A 18 7.94 8.55 -7.92
N LYS A 19 6.89 7.86 -7.48
CA LYS A 19 6.88 6.41 -7.29
C LYS A 19 5.84 5.78 -8.21
N GLU A 20 6.26 4.76 -8.93
CA GLU A 20 5.36 3.83 -9.60
C GLU A 20 4.56 3.03 -8.56
N ALA A 21 3.29 2.72 -8.84
CA ALA A 21 2.36 2.21 -7.83
C ALA A 21 2.45 0.70 -7.58
N ASP A 22 2.74 -0.11 -8.61
CA ASP A 22 2.69 -1.58 -8.54
C ASP A 22 3.89 -2.13 -7.76
N HIS A 23 5.10 -1.64 -8.03
CA HIS A 23 6.36 -2.10 -7.42
C HIS A 23 6.98 -1.09 -6.46
N GLY A 24 6.53 0.17 -6.48
CA GLY A 24 7.16 1.23 -5.69
C GLY A 24 8.48 1.74 -6.28
N THR A 25 8.73 1.47 -7.56
CA THR A 25 9.94 1.93 -8.26
C THR A 25 10.01 3.46 -8.27
N THR A 26 11.17 4.02 -7.97
CA THR A 26 11.40 5.46 -8.06
C THR A 26 11.59 5.87 -9.53
N LEU A 27 10.61 6.56 -10.09
CA LEU A 27 10.70 7.14 -11.44
C LEU A 27 11.45 8.48 -11.45
N TYR A 28 11.43 9.21 -10.34
CA TYR A 28 12.19 10.45 -10.20
C TYR A 28 12.37 10.78 -8.74
N ALA A 29 13.53 11.31 -8.37
CA ALA A 29 13.78 11.84 -7.05
C ALA A 29 14.74 13.04 -7.13
N GLU A 30 14.31 14.16 -6.57
CA GLU A 30 15.13 15.34 -6.34
C GLU A 30 14.98 15.75 -4.88
N GLN A 31 16.10 15.80 -4.16
CA GLN A 31 16.17 16.10 -2.71
C GLN A 31 15.21 15.25 -1.83
N ALA A 32 14.74 14.10 -2.32
CA ALA A 32 13.67 13.33 -1.70
C ALA A 32 13.97 12.81 -0.28
N SER A 33 15.25 12.66 0.08
CA SER A 33 15.71 12.26 1.43
C SER A 33 16.19 13.43 2.28
N GLN A 34 16.12 14.66 1.78
CA GLN A 34 16.50 15.85 2.55
C GLN A 34 15.34 16.27 3.45
N PRO A 35 15.61 16.66 4.71
CA PRO A 35 14.61 17.25 5.57
C PRO A 35 14.01 18.52 4.95
N ASP A 36 12.69 18.55 4.85
CA ASP A 36 11.92 19.67 4.32
C ASP A 36 10.65 19.89 5.16
N TYR A 37 10.08 21.08 5.05
CA TYR A 37 8.82 21.43 5.66
C TYR A 37 7.65 21.05 4.74
N ALA A 38 6.92 20.00 5.12
CA ALA A 38 5.72 19.56 4.40
C ALA A 38 4.53 19.39 5.36
N PRO A 39 3.63 20.39 5.48
CA PRO A 39 2.47 20.32 6.39
C PRO A 39 1.48 19.19 6.06
N LEU A 40 1.61 18.58 4.87
CA LEU A 40 0.82 17.42 4.43
C LEU A 40 0.97 16.20 5.36
N ALA A 41 2.17 15.96 5.91
CA ALA A 41 2.47 14.78 6.73
C ALA A 41 1.54 14.70 7.96
N HIS A 42 1.32 15.84 8.62
CA HIS A 42 0.46 15.97 9.80
C HIS A 42 -0.95 15.47 9.52
N ARG A 43 -1.49 15.80 8.36
CA ARG A 43 -2.90 15.50 8.03
C ARG A 43 -3.11 14.06 7.71
N ILE A 44 -2.23 13.49 6.89
CA ILE A 44 -2.31 12.09 6.51
C ILE A 44 -2.21 11.25 7.78
N LEU A 45 -1.21 11.53 8.64
CA LEU A 45 -1.01 10.74 9.84
C LEU A 45 -2.12 10.97 10.88
N THR A 46 -2.57 12.22 11.10
CA THR A 46 -3.69 12.51 12.02
C THR A 46 -4.98 11.82 11.57
N ALA A 47 -5.28 11.85 10.27
CA ALA A 47 -6.48 11.20 9.72
C ALA A 47 -6.43 9.68 9.90
N VAL A 48 -5.27 9.06 9.63
CA VAL A 48 -5.09 7.62 9.77
C VAL A 48 -5.21 7.18 11.23
N ILE A 49 -4.53 7.88 12.16
CA ILE A 49 -4.65 7.60 13.59
C ILE A 49 -6.10 7.76 14.05
N ALA A 50 -6.82 8.79 13.60
CA ALA A 50 -8.22 8.95 13.95
C ALA A 50 -9.10 7.79 13.47
N LEU A 51 -8.87 7.28 12.25
CA LEU A 51 -9.58 6.13 11.69
C LEU A 51 -9.25 4.81 12.42
N GLU A 52 -8.11 4.72 13.08
CA GLU A 52 -7.71 3.56 13.88
C GLU A 52 -8.26 3.59 15.31
N TYR A 53 -8.31 4.78 15.93
CA TYR A 53 -8.62 4.94 17.35
C TYR A 53 -10.10 5.24 17.62
N LEU A 54 -10.81 5.86 16.67
CA LEU A 54 -12.18 6.32 16.88
C LEU A 54 -13.19 5.43 16.15
N ASP A 55 -14.33 5.19 16.79
CA ASP A 55 -15.46 4.53 16.12
C ASP A 55 -16.04 5.44 15.04
N SER A 56 -16.51 4.84 13.94
CA SER A 56 -17.16 5.55 12.82
C SER A 56 -18.30 6.51 13.22
N LYS A 57 -18.96 6.27 14.36
CA LYS A 57 -20.08 7.07 14.90
C LYS A 57 -19.62 8.09 15.95
N THR A 58 -18.32 8.22 16.18
CA THR A 58 -17.77 9.18 17.13
C THR A 58 -18.17 10.59 16.73
N MET A 59 -18.56 11.38 17.73
CA MET A 59 -19.03 12.75 17.58
C MET A 59 -18.04 13.68 18.27
N LEU A 60 -17.27 14.41 17.48
CA LEU A 60 -16.24 15.32 17.96
C LEU A 60 -16.83 16.69 18.29
N THR A 61 -16.32 17.30 19.35
CA THR A 61 -16.68 18.67 19.73
C THR A 61 -15.56 19.61 19.32
N ILE A 62 -15.88 20.68 18.60
CA ILE A 62 -14.91 21.74 18.31
C ILE A 62 -14.72 22.57 19.57
N SER A 63 -13.62 22.37 20.28
CA SER A 63 -13.30 23.10 21.51
C SER A 63 -13.04 24.59 21.23
N LYS A 64 -12.90 25.38 22.31
CA LYS A 64 -12.45 26.78 22.18
C LYS A 64 -11.03 26.87 21.60
N THR A 65 -10.18 25.89 21.87
CA THR A 65 -8.82 25.80 21.35
C THR A 65 -8.86 25.52 19.85
N ALA A 66 -9.54 24.45 19.44
CA ALA A 66 -9.71 24.10 18.03
C ALA A 66 -10.35 25.25 17.24
N ALA A 67 -11.29 25.98 17.83
CA ALA A 67 -11.96 27.10 17.19
C ALA A 67 -11.02 28.28 16.84
N GLN A 68 -9.85 28.40 17.48
CA GLN A 68 -8.85 29.43 17.13
C GLN A 68 -8.20 29.19 15.77
N TYR A 69 -8.26 27.94 15.27
CA TYR A 69 -7.70 27.52 13.99
C TYR A 69 -8.75 27.45 12.87
N ILE A 70 -9.97 27.96 13.12
CA ILE A 70 -11.01 28.04 12.09
C ILE A 70 -10.59 29.08 11.05
N GLN A 71 -10.58 28.65 9.80
CA GLN A 71 -10.32 29.50 8.63
C GLN A 71 -11.63 29.76 7.88
N ASP A 72 -11.66 30.78 7.01
CA ASP A 72 -12.87 31.32 6.34
C ASP A 72 -13.74 30.29 5.59
N ARG A 73 -13.22 29.11 5.25
CA ARG A 73 -13.95 28.06 4.52
C ARG A 73 -14.54 26.96 5.40
N THR A 74 -14.14 26.87 6.68
CA THR A 74 -14.61 25.81 7.57
C THR A 74 -15.93 26.19 8.26
N VAL A 75 -16.93 25.28 8.25
CA VAL A 75 -18.26 25.50 8.87
C VAL A 75 -18.28 25.09 10.35
N PHE A 76 -17.11 24.93 10.95
CA PHE A 76 -16.97 24.67 12.37
C PHE A 76 -17.43 25.87 13.19
N THR A 77 -18.05 25.57 14.32
CA THR A 77 -18.46 26.56 15.30
C THR A 77 -17.96 26.12 16.67
N THR A 78 -17.59 27.08 17.52
CA THR A 78 -17.12 26.76 18.88
C THR A 78 -18.22 26.03 19.65
N GLY A 79 -17.90 24.86 20.20
CA GLY A 79 -18.85 23.97 20.89
C GLY A 79 -19.75 23.15 19.96
N GLY A 80 -19.65 23.33 18.64
CA GLY A 80 -20.37 22.53 17.66
C GLY A 80 -19.92 21.06 17.69
N ARG A 81 -20.86 20.15 17.44
CA ARG A 81 -20.61 18.70 17.40
C ARG A 81 -20.78 18.17 15.98
N TYR A 82 -19.77 17.47 15.49
CA TYR A 82 -19.70 16.93 14.13
C TYR A 82 -19.28 15.46 14.20
N ASP A 83 -19.81 14.63 13.31
CA ASP A 83 -19.37 13.24 13.24
C ASP A 83 -17.94 13.13 12.69
N LEU A 84 -17.28 12.01 12.99
CA LEU A 84 -15.89 11.73 12.60
C LEU A 84 -15.62 11.98 11.11
N TYR A 85 -16.49 11.48 10.24
CA TYR A 85 -16.26 11.62 8.81
C TYR A 85 -16.40 13.06 8.35
N TYR A 86 -17.32 13.86 8.90
CA TYR A 86 -17.36 15.30 8.62
C TYR A 86 -16.01 15.97 8.95
N VAL A 87 -15.44 15.66 10.11
CA VAL A 87 -14.16 16.22 10.55
C VAL A 87 -12.99 15.74 9.69
N LEU A 88 -12.99 14.47 9.29
CA LEU A 88 -11.98 13.91 8.38
C LEU A 88 -12.04 14.51 6.97
N HIS A 89 -13.24 14.78 6.43
CA HIS A 89 -13.37 15.46 5.13
C HIS A 89 -12.83 16.89 5.22
N ALA A 90 -13.12 17.62 6.30
CA ALA A 90 -12.56 18.95 6.53
C ALA A 90 -11.02 18.91 6.62
N LEU A 91 -10.46 17.91 7.29
CA LEU A 91 -9.00 17.73 7.41
C LEU A 91 -8.33 17.40 6.07
N ILE A 92 -8.86 16.41 5.35
CA ILE A 92 -8.22 15.84 4.15
C ILE A 92 -8.46 16.70 2.92
N LEU A 93 -9.70 17.17 2.71
CA LEU A 93 -10.08 17.89 1.49
C LEU A 93 -9.82 19.40 1.61
N GLU A 94 -10.02 19.98 2.80
CA GLU A 94 -10.04 21.44 2.99
C GLU A 94 -8.95 21.97 3.92
N ASP A 95 -7.92 21.18 4.22
CA ASP A 95 -6.76 21.70 4.95
C ASP A 95 -7.10 22.15 6.40
N SER A 96 -8.20 21.66 6.99
CA SER A 96 -8.66 22.22 8.26
C SER A 96 -7.74 21.91 9.44
N GLN A 97 -7.05 22.95 9.95
CA GLN A 97 -6.26 22.89 11.18
C GLN A 97 -7.14 22.69 12.43
N ALA A 98 -8.34 23.29 12.46
CA ALA A 98 -9.31 23.09 13.52
C ALA A 98 -9.74 21.61 13.64
N ALA A 99 -9.90 20.91 12.50
CA ALA A 99 -10.18 19.47 12.49
C ALA A 99 -9.04 18.67 13.12
N ALA A 100 -7.78 19.00 12.79
CA ALA A 100 -6.62 18.33 13.35
C ALA A 100 -6.55 18.47 14.88
N VAL A 101 -6.76 19.70 15.40
CA VAL A 101 -6.79 19.94 16.85
C VAL A 101 -7.93 19.19 17.52
N ALA A 102 -9.14 19.21 16.94
CA ALA A 102 -10.29 18.50 17.50
C ALA A 102 -10.07 16.98 17.57
N LEU A 103 -9.47 16.38 16.52
CA LEU A 103 -9.11 14.97 16.50
C LEU A 103 -8.04 14.65 17.56
N ALA A 104 -7.03 15.50 17.68
CA ALA A 104 -5.97 15.34 18.68
C ALA A 104 -6.51 15.37 20.12
N GLU A 105 -7.38 16.34 20.42
CA GLU A 105 -8.05 16.46 21.72
C GLU A 105 -8.94 15.25 22.03
N GLU A 106 -9.70 14.75 21.04
CA GLU A 106 -10.57 13.58 21.23
C GLU A 106 -9.76 12.29 21.50
N ILE A 107 -8.63 12.10 20.81
CA ILE A 107 -7.85 10.86 20.87
C ILE A 107 -6.90 10.82 22.07
N SER A 108 -6.21 11.93 22.36
CA SER A 108 -5.14 11.98 23.35
C SER A 108 -5.40 12.93 24.51
N GLY A 109 -6.54 13.64 24.52
CA GLY A 109 -6.90 14.62 25.55
C GLY A 109 -6.13 15.93 25.49
N SER A 110 -4.95 15.96 24.86
CA SER A 110 -4.15 17.17 24.65
C SER A 110 -3.34 17.10 23.34
N GLU A 111 -3.05 18.28 22.77
CA GLU A 111 -2.19 18.38 21.58
C GLU A 111 -0.79 17.81 21.85
N ALA A 112 -0.21 18.10 23.01
CA ALA A 112 1.13 17.64 23.37
C ALA A 112 1.23 16.11 23.45
N ASP A 113 0.21 15.43 23.96
CA ASP A 113 0.19 13.98 23.99
C ASP A 113 -0.08 13.38 22.61
N PHE A 114 -0.88 14.04 21.78
CA PHE A 114 -1.07 13.63 20.39
C PHE A 114 0.22 13.79 19.56
N VAL A 115 1.02 14.84 19.78
CA VAL A 115 2.33 14.99 19.12
C VAL A 115 3.29 13.85 19.48
N LYS A 116 3.27 13.37 20.73
CA LYS A 116 4.03 12.16 21.11
C LYS A 116 3.54 10.94 20.35
N LEU A 117 2.22 10.82 20.17
CA LEU A 117 1.60 9.74 19.39
C LEU A 117 2.01 9.81 17.91
N LEU A 118 1.95 10.99 17.28
CA LEU A 118 2.43 11.22 15.91
C LEU A 118 3.88 10.75 15.72
N ASN A 119 4.78 11.18 16.60
CA ASN A 119 6.19 10.79 16.54
C ASN A 119 6.42 9.30 16.83
N ASN A 120 5.59 8.66 17.67
CA ASN A 120 5.65 7.22 17.89
C ASN A 120 5.21 6.45 16.63
N HIS A 121 4.13 6.89 15.98
CA HIS A 121 3.67 6.28 14.73
C HIS A 121 4.70 6.47 13.61
N ALA A 122 5.25 7.67 13.42
CA ALA A 122 6.31 7.91 12.43
C ALA A 122 7.48 6.94 12.62
N ARG A 123 7.97 6.77 13.86
CA ARG A 123 9.02 5.79 14.17
C ARG A 123 8.62 4.36 13.83
N SER A 124 7.39 3.95 14.14
CA SER A 124 6.91 2.60 13.82
C SER A 124 6.76 2.33 12.31
N LEU A 125 6.50 3.37 11.53
CA LEU A 125 6.42 3.30 10.06
C LEU A 125 7.80 3.38 9.38
N GLY A 126 8.88 3.58 10.15
CA GLY A 126 10.23 3.74 9.62
C GLY A 126 10.52 5.15 9.08
N MET A 127 9.69 6.14 9.42
CA MET A 127 9.84 7.53 8.97
C MET A 127 10.96 8.25 9.73
N SER A 128 12.21 7.87 9.43
CA SER A 128 13.39 8.27 10.21
C SER A 128 13.83 9.72 10.01
N GLY A 129 13.39 10.36 8.92
CA GLY A 129 13.60 11.77 8.63
C GLY A 129 12.38 12.63 8.94
N THR A 130 11.50 12.20 9.84
CA THR A 130 10.29 12.95 10.23
C THR A 130 10.28 13.27 11.73
N GLN A 131 9.94 14.52 12.04
CA GLN A 131 9.66 14.98 13.40
C GLN A 131 8.48 15.96 13.41
N PHE A 132 7.50 15.68 14.26
CA PHE A 132 6.33 16.54 14.48
C PHE A 132 6.50 17.35 15.78
N THR A 133 6.18 18.64 15.77
CA THR A 133 6.16 19.48 16.98
C THR A 133 4.77 19.96 17.36
N ASN A 134 3.83 19.95 16.40
CA ASN A 134 2.42 20.29 16.58
C ASN A 134 1.53 19.37 15.73
N VAL A 135 0.21 19.56 15.79
CA VAL A 135 -0.77 18.74 15.05
C VAL A 135 -1.34 19.41 13.80
N THR A 136 -1.20 20.73 13.70
CA THR A 136 -1.81 21.55 12.65
C THR A 136 -0.98 21.64 11.39
N GLY A 137 0.31 21.30 11.49
CA GLY A 137 1.28 21.50 10.42
C GLY A 137 1.81 22.92 10.37
N VAL A 138 1.49 23.80 11.34
CA VAL A 138 2.08 25.15 11.42
C VAL A 138 3.60 25.04 11.50
N TYR A 139 4.31 25.98 10.85
CA TYR A 139 5.76 25.98 10.79
C TYR A 139 6.41 26.05 12.18
N ASP A 140 7.43 25.23 12.36
CA ASP A 140 8.32 25.17 13.50
C ASP A 140 9.68 24.69 12.98
N GLU A 141 10.78 25.31 13.40
CA GLU A 141 12.13 24.95 12.95
C GLU A 141 12.52 23.51 13.27
N ALA A 142 11.96 22.93 14.34
CA ALA A 142 12.23 21.56 14.75
C ALA A 142 11.27 20.54 14.11
N GLN A 143 10.41 20.98 13.19
CA GLN A 143 9.44 20.16 12.48
C GLN A 143 9.84 19.95 11.02
N TYR A 144 10.01 18.70 10.62
CA TYR A 144 10.46 18.34 9.29
C TYR A 144 9.96 16.95 8.90
N THR A 145 9.99 16.65 7.60
CA THR A 145 9.79 15.32 7.03
C THR A 145 10.63 15.20 5.76
N THR A 146 10.69 14.01 5.16
CA THR A 146 11.26 13.81 3.82
C THR A 146 10.18 13.33 2.84
N ALA A 147 10.42 13.44 1.54
CA ALA A 147 9.50 12.88 0.54
C ALA A 147 9.47 11.35 0.58
N GLU A 148 10.61 10.70 0.90
CA GLU A 148 10.65 9.24 1.13
C GLU A 148 9.78 8.84 2.33
N ASP A 149 9.81 9.59 3.43
CA ASP A 149 8.95 9.32 4.59
C ASP A 149 7.47 9.60 4.28
N LEU A 150 7.18 10.63 3.48
CA LEU A 150 5.82 10.87 2.95
C LEU A 150 5.32 9.70 2.10
N TYR A 151 6.19 9.05 1.32
CA TYR A 151 5.83 7.85 0.57
C TYR A 151 5.48 6.68 1.49
N LEU A 152 6.27 6.45 2.55
CA LEU A 152 5.95 5.43 3.56
C LEU A 152 4.60 5.69 4.22
N LEU A 153 4.36 6.94 4.63
CA LEU A 153 3.11 7.37 5.23
C LEU A 153 1.93 7.21 4.27
N TYR A 154 2.09 7.61 3.01
CA TYR A 154 1.06 7.46 1.99
C TYR A 154 0.73 5.99 1.72
N LYS A 155 1.74 5.12 1.58
CA LYS A 155 1.53 3.68 1.41
C LYS A 155 0.72 3.09 2.57
N TYR A 156 1.04 3.50 3.79
CA TYR A 156 0.28 3.11 4.98
C TYR A 156 -1.16 3.63 4.94
N ALA A 157 -1.34 4.93 4.69
CA ALA A 157 -2.65 5.56 4.65
C ALA A 157 -3.57 4.96 3.57
N MET A 158 -3.04 4.62 2.40
CA MET A 158 -3.80 4.01 1.31
C MET A 158 -4.23 2.56 1.59
N SER A 159 -3.61 1.90 2.57
CA SER A 159 -4.08 0.60 3.08
C SER A 159 -5.36 0.73 3.92
N VAL A 160 -5.63 1.93 4.47
CA VAL A 160 -6.85 2.22 5.24
C VAL A 160 -7.96 2.60 4.26
N SER A 161 -8.90 1.69 4.05
CA SER A 161 -9.97 1.83 3.04
C SER A 161 -10.80 3.11 3.16
N SER A 162 -11.08 3.55 4.38
CA SER A 162 -11.80 4.80 4.65
C SER A 162 -10.98 6.04 4.27
N PHE A 163 -9.68 6.04 4.55
CA PHE A 163 -8.79 7.13 4.14
C PHE A 163 -8.72 7.20 2.60
N LYS A 164 -8.47 6.06 1.95
CA LYS A 164 -8.44 5.94 0.48
C LYS A 164 -9.74 6.43 -0.16
N ALA A 165 -10.89 6.13 0.44
CA ALA A 165 -12.18 6.59 -0.04
C ALA A 165 -12.30 8.12 -0.03
N ILE A 166 -11.82 8.80 1.02
CA ILE A 166 -11.84 10.27 1.11
C ILE A 166 -10.79 10.87 0.18
N TYR A 167 -9.56 10.35 0.17
CA TYR A 167 -8.47 10.80 -0.69
C TYR A 167 -8.82 10.80 -2.19
N ASN A 168 -9.60 9.81 -2.63
CA ASN A 168 -10.05 9.67 -4.02
C ASN A 168 -11.27 10.56 -4.37
N GLN A 169 -11.81 11.32 -3.41
CA GLN A 169 -12.91 12.23 -3.70
C GLN A 169 -12.42 13.44 -4.50
N ARG A 170 -13.03 13.58 -5.68
CA ARG A 170 -12.93 14.78 -6.51
C ARG A 170 -13.69 15.94 -5.87
N ASP A 171 -13.66 17.08 -6.55
CA ASP A 171 -14.32 18.32 -6.16
C ASP A 171 -15.80 18.09 -5.77
N ARG A 172 -16.22 18.78 -4.71
CA ARG A 172 -17.62 18.91 -4.25
C ARG A 172 -18.22 17.60 -3.73
N THR A 173 -17.71 17.13 -2.60
CA THR A 173 -18.40 16.09 -1.83
C THR A 173 -19.57 16.71 -1.07
N TYR A 174 -20.78 16.28 -1.40
CA TYR A 174 -21.97 16.60 -0.63
C TYR A 174 -21.97 15.75 0.63
N TYR A 175 -21.85 16.41 1.78
CA TYR A 175 -21.99 15.75 3.06
C TYR A 175 -23.31 16.17 3.70
N TYR A 176 -24.22 15.21 3.83
CA TYR A 176 -25.46 15.38 4.58
C TYR A 176 -25.32 14.65 5.90
N SER A 177 -25.10 15.42 6.97
CA SER A 177 -25.13 14.90 8.32
C SER A 177 -25.75 15.93 9.24
N LEU A 178 -26.62 15.46 10.14
CA LEU A 178 -27.24 16.29 11.18
C LEU A 178 -27.98 17.54 10.65
N ASN A 179 -28.58 17.46 9.45
CA ASN A 179 -29.20 18.59 8.73
C ASN A 179 -28.25 19.73 8.33
N ILE A 180 -26.94 19.50 8.38
CA ILE A 180 -25.93 20.41 7.84
C ILE A 180 -25.67 19.98 6.40
N ASN A 181 -26.02 20.86 5.46
CA ASN A 181 -25.62 20.73 4.05
C ASN A 181 -24.28 21.42 3.88
N HIS A 182 -23.20 20.66 3.71
CA HIS A 182 -21.89 21.21 3.42
C HIS A 182 -21.31 20.59 2.14
N TYR A 183 -20.64 21.42 1.34
CA TYR A 183 -19.93 21.00 0.13
C TYR A 183 -18.44 21.14 0.37
N PHE A 184 -17.76 20.01 0.59
CA PHE A 184 -16.31 20.04 0.73
C PHE A 184 -15.67 20.24 -0.65
N VAL A 185 -14.76 21.20 -0.74
CA VAL A 185 -13.99 21.46 -1.97
C VAL A 185 -12.56 21.02 -1.76
N ASN A 186 -12.18 19.90 -2.38
CA ASN A 186 -10.81 19.39 -2.32
C ASN A 186 -9.82 20.47 -2.80
N HIS A 187 -8.85 20.88 -1.98
CA HIS A 187 -7.86 21.88 -2.38
C HIS A 187 -7.02 21.48 -3.61
N PHE A 188 -6.95 20.18 -3.93
CA PHE A 188 -6.35 19.66 -5.16
C PHE A 188 -7.20 19.94 -6.43
N SER A 189 -8.45 20.43 -6.30
CA SER A 189 -9.38 20.70 -7.43
C SER A 189 -8.72 21.37 -8.63
N TYR A 190 -7.90 22.38 -8.37
CA TYR A 190 -7.25 23.16 -9.42
C TYR A 190 -6.27 22.33 -10.24
N ALA A 191 -5.56 21.40 -9.60
CA ALA A 191 -4.60 20.52 -10.25
C ALA A 191 -5.27 19.39 -11.05
N TRP A 192 -6.53 19.07 -10.75
CA TRP A 192 -7.25 17.94 -11.33
C TRP A 192 -7.39 18.03 -12.87
N ASN A 193 -7.43 19.25 -13.41
CA ASN A 193 -7.57 19.48 -14.84
C ASN A 193 -6.25 19.37 -15.63
N TYR A 194 -5.12 19.18 -14.93
CA TYR A 194 -3.77 19.21 -15.51
C TYR A 194 -3.09 17.85 -15.52
N ALA A 195 -3.84 16.81 -15.20
CA ALA A 195 -3.37 15.44 -15.10
C ALA A 195 -4.47 14.52 -15.58
N ASP A 196 -4.13 13.59 -16.48
CA ASP A 196 -5.06 12.59 -16.99
C ASP A 196 -5.43 11.60 -15.88
N GLN A 197 -6.69 11.18 -15.80
CA GLN A 197 -7.22 10.23 -14.81
C GLN A 197 -6.61 10.31 -13.39
N VAL A 198 -6.50 11.51 -12.81
CA VAL A 198 -6.16 11.64 -11.38
C VAL A 198 -7.16 10.81 -10.57
N GLN A 199 -6.63 9.94 -9.72
CA GLN A 199 -7.39 9.06 -8.84
C GLN A 199 -7.71 9.74 -7.50
N GLY A 200 -6.74 10.48 -6.97
CA GLY A 200 -6.77 11.12 -5.65
C GLY A 200 -5.67 12.18 -5.56
N GLY A 201 -5.87 13.15 -4.67
CA GLY A 201 -4.87 14.19 -4.45
C GLY A 201 -5.19 15.08 -3.26
N MET A 202 -4.14 15.60 -2.64
CA MET A 202 -4.19 16.51 -1.49
C MET A 202 -3.16 17.63 -1.70
N ILE A 203 -3.54 18.85 -1.34
CA ILE A 203 -2.63 20.00 -1.22
C ILE A 203 -2.71 20.52 0.21
N SER A 204 -1.55 20.83 0.76
CA SER A 204 -1.41 21.44 2.07
C SER A 204 -0.65 22.75 1.96
N LYS A 205 -1.17 23.80 2.60
CA LYS A 205 -0.58 25.15 2.59
C LYS A 205 -0.31 25.63 4.01
N GLN A 206 0.86 26.24 4.21
CA GLN A 206 1.10 27.14 5.35
C GLN A 206 1.88 28.37 4.87
N GLY A 207 1.35 29.56 5.14
CA GLY A 207 1.99 30.80 4.66
C GLY A 207 2.05 30.84 3.13
N GLN A 208 3.25 30.79 2.56
CA GLN A 208 3.48 30.74 1.11
C GLN A 208 4.04 29.38 0.65
N ASP A 209 4.18 28.43 1.57
CA ASP A 209 4.77 27.12 1.31
C ASP A 209 3.67 26.09 1.09
N TYR A 210 3.81 25.34 0.00
CA TYR A 210 2.88 24.29 -0.38
C TYR A 210 3.58 22.93 -0.43
N SER A 211 2.81 21.91 -0.08
CA SER A 211 3.14 20.51 -0.32
C SER A 211 1.94 19.80 -0.93
N ALA A 212 2.20 18.78 -1.76
CA ALA A 212 1.15 18.04 -2.43
C ALA A 212 1.52 16.56 -2.54
N VAL A 213 0.48 15.72 -2.50
CA VAL A 213 0.55 14.33 -2.96
C VAL A 213 -0.59 14.08 -3.91
N TYR A 214 -0.34 13.40 -5.02
CA TYR A 214 -1.40 13.02 -5.95
C TYR A 214 -1.05 11.78 -6.75
N THR A 215 -2.10 11.06 -7.18
CA THR A 215 -1.97 9.78 -7.87
C THR A 215 -2.63 9.86 -9.23
N VAL A 216 -1.88 9.46 -10.25
CA VAL A 216 -2.28 9.51 -11.66
C VAL A 216 -2.25 8.12 -12.23
N ARG A 217 -3.32 7.73 -12.95
CA ARG A 217 -3.27 6.60 -13.88
C ARG A 217 -3.03 7.14 -15.27
N ASP A 218 -1.88 6.86 -15.86
CA ASP A 218 -1.64 7.22 -17.25
C ASP A 218 -2.45 6.30 -18.16
N SER A 219 -3.45 6.83 -18.87
CA SER A 219 -4.31 6.02 -19.73
C SER A 219 -3.63 5.56 -21.02
N VAL A 220 -2.53 6.21 -21.42
CA VAL A 220 -1.80 5.90 -22.64
C VAL A 220 -0.74 4.84 -22.36
N GLN A 221 0.03 5.02 -21.29
CA GLN A 221 1.10 4.09 -20.91
C GLN A 221 0.62 2.96 -19.97
N ASP A 222 -0.63 3.03 -19.49
CA ASP A 222 -1.29 2.04 -18.61
C ASP A 222 -0.50 1.66 -17.35
N TYR A 223 0.13 2.65 -16.71
CA TYR A 223 0.70 2.53 -15.37
C TYR A 223 0.18 3.63 -14.44
N THR A 224 0.29 3.39 -13.14
CA THR A 224 -0.10 4.35 -12.11
C THR A 224 1.15 4.85 -11.39
N TYR A 225 1.20 6.15 -11.12
CA TYR A 225 2.28 6.75 -10.35
C TYR A 225 1.72 7.74 -9.31
N THR A 226 2.46 7.91 -8.23
CA THR A 226 2.18 8.91 -7.19
C THR A 226 3.33 9.89 -7.11
N VAL A 227 2.99 11.17 -7.05
CA VAL A 227 3.93 12.29 -6.98
C VAL A 227 3.83 12.94 -5.61
N PHE A 228 4.97 13.22 -5.00
CA PHE A 228 5.12 13.94 -3.75
C PHE A 228 5.94 15.21 -4.01
N LEU A 229 5.39 16.35 -3.61
CA LEU A 229 6.00 17.67 -3.79
C LEU A 229 6.04 18.39 -2.44
N SER A 230 7.16 19.00 -2.11
CA SER A 230 7.31 19.87 -0.95
C SER A 230 8.26 21.05 -1.22
N GLY A 231 8.20 22.06 -0.36
CA GLY A 231 8.98 23.28 -0.52
C GLY A 231 8.58 24.13 -1.73
N SER A 232 7.35 24.00 -2.23
CA SER A 232 6.86 24.83 -3.33
C SER A 232 6.45 26.20 -2.79
N HIS A 233 7.34 27.19 -2.92
CA HIS A 233 7.08 28.55 -2.46
C HIS A 233 6.35 29.37 -3.52
N SER A 234 5.15 29.84 -3.23
CA SER A 234 4.38 30.69 -4.15
C SER A 234 3.79 31.88 -3.42
N ALA A 235 4.21 33.10 -3.80
CA ALA A 235 3.69 34.35 -3.24
C ALA A 235 2.20 34.61 -3.54
N SER A 236 1.62 33.87 -4.49
CA SER A 236 0.20 33.95 -4.86
C SER A 236 -0.60 32.75 -4.37
N SER A 237 -1.90 32.96 -4.15
CA SER A 237 -2.86 31.87 -3.88
C SER A 237 -2.85 30.84 -5.02
N LEU A 238 -3.14 29.57 -4.69
CA LEU A 238 -3.29 28.51 -5.69
C LEU A 238 -4.19 28.96 -6.84
N GLY A 239 -3.68 28.76 -8.06
CA GLY A 239 -4.28 29.17 -9.31
C GLY A 239 -3.40 28.69 -10.46
N GLN A 240 -3.82 28.95 -11.71
CA GLN A 240 -3.12 28.43 -12.90
C GLN A 240 -1.65 28.87 -12.98
N ASN A 241 -1.31 30.00 -12.35
CA ASN A 241 0.05 30.56 -12.33
C ASN A 241 0.81 30.25 -11.04
N SER A 242 0.26 29.41 -10.15
CA SER A 242 0.99 29.01 -8.94
C SER A 242 2.06 27.99 -9.33
N VAL A 243 3.22 28.17 -8.73
CA VAL A 243 4.41 27.34 -8.92
C VAL A 243 4.10 25.83 -8.87
N LEU A 244 3.35 25.40 -7.85
CA LEU A 244 2.96 24.01 -7.66
C LEU A 244 2.18 23.44 -8.86
N ILE A 245 1.27 24.22 -9.46
CA ILE A 245 0.48 23.77 -10.61
C ILE A 245 1.37 23.65 -11.86
N THR A 246 2.34 24.56 -12.03
CA THR A 246 3.34 24.47 -13.11
C THR A 246 4.17 23.20 -12.99
N ASP A 247 4.65 22.86 -11.78
CA ASP A 247 5.40 21.62 -11.53
C ASP A 247 4.53 20.39 -11.85
N ILE A 248 3.27 20.36 -11.40
CA ILE A 248 2.34 19.26 -11.69
C ILE A 248 2.17 19.08 -13.21
N ILE A 249 1.95 20.15 -13.96
CA ILE A 249 1.84 20.10 -15.43
C ILE A 249 3.12 19.56 -16.07
N ALA A 250 4.28 20.09 -15.67
CA ALA A 250 5.58 19.69 -16.21
C ALA A 250 5.86 18.21 -15.94
N ILE A 251 5.65 17.77 -14.70
CA ILE A 251 5.84 16.38 -14.27
C ILE A 251 5.01 15.42 -15.09
N ASN A 252 3.69 15.63 -15.15
CA ASN A 252 2.80 14.69 -15.83
C ASN A 252 3.10 14.60 -17.34
N ARG A 253 3.48 15.73 -17.95
CA ARG A 253 3.89 15.76 -19.36
C ARG A 253 5.19 15.00 -19.58
N GLN A 254 6.22 15.25 -18.77
CA GLN A 254 7.53 14.63 -18.93
C GLN A 254 7.50 13.12 -18.68
N LEU A 255 6.78 12.66 -17.65
CA LEU A 255 6.65 11.22 -17.37
C LEU A 255 5.99 10.47 -18.54
N ARG A 256 4.91 11.03 -19.09
CA ARG A 256 4.22 10.44 -20.24
C ARG A 256 5.11 10.31 -21.47
N SER A 257 6.03 11.26 -21.67
CA SER A 257 6.91 11.32 -22.84
C SER A 257 8.27 10.67 -22.64
N HIS A 258 8.59 10.16 -21.44
CA HIS A 258 9.90 9.57 -21.12
C HIS A 258 9.83 8.17 -20.50
N TYR A 259 8.64 7.68 -20.12
CA TYR A 259 8.47 6.35 -19.53
C TYR A 259 7.43 5.52 -20.29
N GLU A 260 7.69 4.22 -20.35
CA GLU A 260 6.76 3.21 -20.87
C GLU A 260 6.69 2.00 -19.93
N LYS A 261 5.65 1.18 -20.11
CA LYS A 261 5.43 -0.05 -19.37
C LYS A 261 5.69 -1.25 -20.29
N SER A 262 6.61 -2.11 -19.87
CA SER A 262 6.93 -3.38 -20.56
C SER A 262 6.59 -4.59 -19.70
N ILE A 263 6.37 -5.74 -20.33
CA ILE A 263 6.06 -7.00 -19.64
C ILE A 263 7.34 -7.78 -19.42
N LEU A 264 7.62 -8.15 -18.17
CA LEU A 264 8.76 -8.98 -17.77
C LEU A 264 8.45 -10.47 -17.91
N ALA A 265 7.22 -10.86 -17.58
CA ALA A 265 6.76 -12.24 -17.60
C ALA A 265 5.25 -12.29 -17.83
N TYR A 266 4.78 -13.23 -18.65
CA TYR A 266 3.36 -13.53 -18.77
C TYR A 266 2.95 -14.69 -17.87
N LYS A 267 1.77 -14.59 -17.23
CA LYS A 267 1.19 -15.73 -16.52
C LYS A 267 1.09 -16.95 -17.44
N GLY A 268 1.67 -18.07 -16.98
CA GLY A 268 1.69 -19.35 -17.70
C GLY A 268 2.80 -19.47 -18.74
N GLU A 269 3.56 -18.41 -19.03
CA GLU A 269 4.78 -18.51 -19.82
C GLU A 269 5.82 -19.37 -19.08
N THR A 270 6.44 -20.29 -19.81
CA THR A 270 7.48 -21.17 -19.28
C THR A 270 8.79 -20.41 -19.11
N PHE A 271 9.42 -20.57 -17.95
CA PHE A 271 10.78 -20.08 -17.71
C PHE A 271 11.79 -21.03 -18.37
N ASP A 272 12.76 -20.47 -19.10
CA ASP A 272 13.69 -21.21 -19.97
C ASP A 272 14.63 -22.21 -19.26
N ARG A 273 14.61 -22.27 -17.92
CA ARG A 273 15.40 -23.24 -17.16
C ARG A 273 14.53 -24.28 -16.50
N GLU A 274 14.88 -25.53 -16.74
CA GLU A 274 14.30 -26.67 -16.05
C GLU A 274 14.84 -26.78 -14.62
N TYR A 275 13.96 -27.20 -13.70
CA TYR A 275 14.30 -27.46 -12.32
C TYR A 275 14.25 -28.96 -12.03
N GLN A 276 15.24 -29.50 -11.33
CA GLN A 276 15.27 -30.91 -10.95
C GLN A 276 14.73 -31.08 -9.53
N LEU A 277 13.62 -31.81 -9.39
CA LEU A 277 13.00 -32.10 -8.11
C LEU A 277 12.73 -33.60 -7.95
N ALA A 278 13.34 -34.20 -6.93
CA ALA A 278 13.18 -35.63 -6.61
C ALA A 278 13.37 -36.58 -7.82
N GLY A 279 14.35 -36.28 -8.68
CA GLY A 279 14.68 -37.06 -9.87
C GLY A 279 13.74 -36.86 -11.06
N LYS A 280 12.89 -35.84 -11.02
CA LYS A 280 12.03 -35.41 -12.13
C LYS A 280 12.43 -34.02 -12.61
N THR A 281 12.46 -33.86 -13.93
CA THR A 281 12.52 -32.56 -14.58
C THR A 281 11.17 -31.86 -14.43
N VAL A 282 11.19 -30.65 -13.89
CA VAL A 282 10.05 -29.75 -13.70
C VAL A 282 10.25 -28.54 -14.61
N ALA A 283 9.36 -28.38 -15.59
CA ALA A 283 9.27 -27.13 -16.33
C ALA A 283 8.55 -26.09 -15.46
N LEU A 284 9.14 -24.92 -15.31
CA LEU A 284 8.59 -23.86 -14.48
C LEU A 284 7.78 -22.89 -15.35
N ALA A 285 6.68 -22.36 -14.80
CA ALA A 285 5.88 -21.32 -15.42
C ALA A 285 5.60 -20.19 -14.41
N PHE A 286 5.51 -18.95 -14.91
CA PHE A 286 5.18 -17.79 -14.08
C PHE A 286 3.72 -17.83 -13.62
N GLN A 287 3.47 -17.56 -12.34
CA GLN A 287 2.12 -17.63 -11.76
C GLN A 287 1.27 -16.38 -12.03
N GLU A 288 1.91 -15.30 -12.46
CA GLU A 288 1.28 -14.00 -12.71
C GLU A 288 1.96 -13.25 -13.85
N THR A 289 1.23 -12.32 -14.45
CA THR A 289 1.79 -11.40 -15.45
C THR A 289 2.39 -10.23 -14.69
N VAL A 290 3.69 -10.01 -14.88
CA VAL A 290 4.43 -8.93 -14.21
C VAL A 290 5.00 -7.99 -15.25
N SER A 291 4.80 -6.70 -15.01
CA SER A 291 5.27 -5.61 -15.85
C SER A 291 6.23 -4.71 -15.09
N TYR A 292 7.00 -3.90 -15.80
CA TYR A 292 7.94 -2.93 -15.27
C TYR A 292 7.84 -1.62 -16.04
N VAL A 293 7.96 -0.50 -15.33
CA VAL A 293 7.96 0.85 -15.92
C VAL A 293 9.40 1.34 -16.00
N HIS A 294 9.83 1.72 -17.21
CA HIS A 294 11.21 2.11 -17.49
C HIS A 294 11.28 3.28 -18.47
N PRO A 295 12.44 3.96 -18.57
CA PRO A 295 12.63 5.02 -19.55
C PRO A 295 12.40 4.52 -20.98
N LEU A 296 11.81 5.36 -21.83
CA LEU A 296 11.54 5.06 -23.23
C LEU A 296 12.82 4.76 -23.99
N GLY A 297 12.80 3.66 -24.76
CA GLY A 297 13.94 3.23 -25.56
C GLY A 297 15.09 2.62 -24.74
N ASP A 298 14.89 2.42 -23.44
CA ASP A 298 15.76 1.59 -22.64
C ASP A 298 15.59 0.13 -23.05
N ASP A 299 16.69 -0.51 -23.45
CA ASP A 299 16.74 -1.90 -23.90
C ASP A 299 16.81 -2.79 -22.66
N PHE A 300 15.83 -2.67 -21.76
CA PHE A 300 15.89 -3.13 -20.36
C PHE A 300 16.52 -4.53 -20.26
N ARG A 301 17.81 -4.57 -19.91
CA ARG A 301 18.58 -5.81 -19.89
C ARG A 301 18.28 -6.54 -18.60
N GLN A 302 17.36 -7.47 -18.70
CA GLN A 302 17.03 -8.33 -17.58
C GLN A 302 18.07 -9.43 -17.38
N GLN A 303 18.66 -9.46 -16.19
CA GLN A 303 19.33 -10.65 -15.69
C GLN A 303 18.39 -11.42 -14.78
N THR A 304 18.18 -12.70 -15.06
CA THR A 304 17.28 -13.54 -14.28
C THR A 304 18.05 -14.49 -13.36
N THR A 305 17.71 -14.47 -12.08
CA THR A 305 18.20 -15.43 -11.09
C THR A 305 17.04 -16.27 -10.56
N LEU A 306 17.11 -17.59 -10.72
CA LEU A 306 16.12 -18.51 -10.16
C LEU A 306 16.50 -18.85 -8.72
N VAL A 307 15.56 -18.62 -7.80
CA VAL A 307 15.68 -18.93 -6.37
C VAL A 307 14.55 -19.85 -5.97
N MET A 308 14.88 -21.07 -5.54
CA MET A 308 13.87 -22.08 -5.16
C MET A 308 13.62 -22.05 -3.66
N ASN A 309 12.43 -22.46 -3.24
CA ASN A 309 12.11 -22.61 -1.83
C ASN A 309 12.96 -23.72 -1.19
N ASP A 310 13.45 -23.49 0.03
CA ASP A 310 14.31 -24.43 0.77
C ASP A 310 13.64 -25.80 1.02
N SER A 311 12.31 -25.81 1.10
CA SER A 311 11.48 -27.00 1.30
C SER A 311 10.38 -27.04 0.24
N PRO A 312 10.66 -27.60 -0.96
CA PRO A 312 9.66 -27.72 -2.00
C PRO A 312 8.53 -28.68 -1.57
N PRO A 313 7.30 -28.48 -2.09
CA PRO A 313 6.16 -29.34 -1.78
C PRO A 313 6.43 -30.80 -2.17
N GLY A 314 5.80 -31.71 -1.42
CA GLY A 314 5.80 -33.13 -1.73
C GLY A 314 4.91 -33.44 -2.94
N PHE A 315 4.98 -34.67 -3.44
CA PHE A 315 4.07 -35.09 -4.51
C PHE A 315 2.63 -35.27 -4.01
N PRO A 316 1.61 -34.96 -4.84
CA PRO A 316 1.73 -34.36 -6.17
C PRO A 316 2.05 -32.86 -6.10
N ILE A 317 2.90 -32.38 -7.01
CA ILE A 317 3.17 -30.95 -7.17
C ILE A 317 2.08 -30.37 -8.07
N LEU A 318 1.36 -29.38 -7.58
CA LEU A 318 0.29 -28.71 -8.32
C LEU A 318 0.83 -27.49 -9.08
N THR A 319 0.05 -26.98 -10.03
CA THR A 319 0.45 -25.82 -10.87
C THR A 319 0.25 -24.47 -10.18
N ASP A 320 -0.49 -24.44 -9.07
CA ASP A 320 -0.71 -23.27 -8.23
C ASP A 320 0.23 -23.22 -7.01
N GLU A 321 0.99 -24.27 -6.75
CA GLU A 321 2.01 -24.30 -5.70
C GLU A 321 3.28 -23.57 -6.13
N THR A 322 3.58 -22.45 -5.46
CA THR A 322 4.83 -21.72 -5.68
C THR A 322 6.04 -22.57 -5.30
N LEU A 323 6.88 -22.88 -6.29
CA LEU A 323 8.11 -23.64 -6.09
C LEU A 323 9.31 -22.74 -5.78
N GLY A 324 9.25 -21.50 -6.27
CA GLY A 324 10.31 -20.52 -6.11
C GLY A 324 9.97 -19.23 -6.83
N TYR A 325 11.01 -18.47 -7.12
CA TYR A 325 10.91 -17.15 -7.71
C TYR A 325 12.02 -16.90 -8.72
N VAL A 326 11.68 -16.18 -9.77
CA VAL A 326 12.64 -15.60 -10.70
C VAL A 326 12.83 -14.14 -10.32
N TRP A 327 14.07 -13.76 -10.07
CA TRP A 327 14.49 -12.41 -9.75
C TRP A 327 14.97 -11.74 -11.03
N PHE A 328 14.26 -10.73 -11.49
CA PHE A 328 14.64 -9.88 -12.61
C PHE A 328 15.45 -8.73 -12.04
N SER A 329 16.75 -8.67 -12.36
CA SER A 329 17.60 -7.51 -12.09
C SER A 329 17.56 -6.59 -13.31
N LEU A 330 17.26 -5.32 -13.07
CA LEU A 330 17.02 -4.30 -14.09
C LEU A 330 18.18 -3.29 -14.15
N ASP A 331 18.27 -2.53 -15.24
CA ASP A 331 19.39 -1.60 -15.48
C ASP A 331 19.42 -0.43 -14.49
N ASP A 332 18.27 -0.06 -13.93
CA ASP A 332 18.16 0.93 -12.84
C ASP A 332 18.66 0.40 -11.48
N GLY A 333 19.09 -0.86 -11.42
CA GLY A 333 19.55 -1.56 -10.23
C GLY A 333 18.43 -2.10 -9.34
N SER A 334 17.17 -1.93 -9.73
CA SER A 334 16.04 -2.53 -9.04
C SER A 334 15.92 -4.02 -9.33
N THR A 335 15.22 -4.72 -8.45
CA THR A 335 14.93 -6.15 -8.60
C THR A 335 13.44 -6.42 -8.45
N ILE A 336 12.86 -7.13 -9.41
CA ILE A 336 11.46 -7.57 -9.37
C ILE A 336 11.42 -9.09 -9.23
N GLN A 337 10.67 -9.56 -8.23
CA GLN A 337 10.52 -10.98 -7.93
C GLN A 337 9.21 -11.49 -8.55
N VAL A 338 9.30 -12.54 -9.36
CA VAL A 338 8.13 -13.16 -10.00
C VAL A 338 7.98 -14.61 -9.53
N PRO A 339 6.84 -15.01 -8.95
CA PRO A 339 6.61 -16.36 -8.48
C PRO A 339 6.51 -17.34 -9.66
N VAL A 340 7.12 -18.52 -9.49
CA VAL A 340 7.08 -19.62 -10.45
C VAL A 340 6.58 -20.91 -9.79
N ALA A 341 5.83 -21.67 -10.57
CA ALA A 341 5.30 -22.98 -10.20
C ALA A 341 5.57 -24.00 -11.30
N SER A 342 5.20 -25.26 -11.07
CA SER A 342 5.25 -26.26 -12.12
C SER A 342 4.27 -25.90 -13.25
N SER A 343 4.70 -26.01 -14.50
CA SER A 343 3.83 -25.78 -15.66
C SER A 343 2.77 -26.87 -15.84
N THR A 344 2.96 -28.02 -15.19
CA THR A 344 2.05 -29.18 -15.23
C THR A 344 1.97 -29.85 -13.87
N GLU A 345 0.89 -30.58 -13.59
CA GLU A 345 0.81 -31.39 -12.37
C GLU A 345 1.81 -32.54 -12.43
N ILE A 346 2.60 -32.71 -11.36
CA ILE A 346 3.58 -33.79 -11.26
C ILE A 346 3.16 -34.73 -10.14
N HIS A 347 2.67 -35.90 -10.51
CA HIS A 347 2.25 -36.94 -9.58
C HIS A 347 3.43 -37.78 -9.09
N SER A 348 3.30 -38.48 -7.97
CA SER A 348 4.25 -39.51 -7.53
C SER A 348 4.18 -40.74 -8.46
N ARG A 349 5.00 -41.75 -8.18
CA ARG A 349 4.94 -43.03 -8.92
C ARG A 349 3.58 -43.74 -8.75
N ASN A 350 2.84 -43.42 -7.69
CA ASN A 350 1.57 -44.04 -7.33
C ASN A 350 0.41 -43.03 -7.40
N GLN A 351 -0.16 -42.87 -8.60
CA GLN A 351 -1.27 -41.95 -8.87
C GLN A 351 -2.49 -42.13 -7.94
N LEU A 352 -2.73 -43.35 -7.42
CA LEU A 352 -3.79 -43.62 -6.46
C LEU A 352 -3.54 -42.95 -5.10
N LEU A 353 -2.30 -42.96 -4.63
CA LEU A 353 -1.93 -42.28 -3.38
C LEU A 353 -2.01 -40.77 -3.55
N ASP A 354 -1.62 -40.24 -4.71
CA ASP A 354 -1.68 -38.80 -4.98
C ASP A 354 -3.12 -38.29 -5.00
N ARG A 355 -4.04 -39.02 -5.65
CA ARG A 355 -5.48 -38.69 -5.63
C ARG A 355 -6.03 -38.70 -4.20
N LEU A 356 -5.61 -39.66 -3.38
CA LEU A 356 -6.02 -39.71 -1.97
C LEU A 356 -5.45 -38.54 -1.17
N LEU A 357 -4.18 -38.16 -1.38
CA LEU A 357 -3.54 -37.03 -0.70
C LEU A 357 -4.19 -35.69 -1.05
N VAL A 358 -4.46 -35.43 -2.33
CA VAL A 358 -5.16 -34.19 -2.78
C VAL A 358 -6.55 -34.09 -2.17
N ILE A 359 -7.31 -35.19 -2.17
CA ILE A 359 -8.66 -35.25 -1.56
C ILE A 359 -8.60 -35.03 -0.05
N ILE A 360 -7.54 -35.52 0.61
CA ILE A 360 -7.32 -35.37 2.05
C ILE A 360 -6.96 -33.92 2.41
N ASP A 361 -6.08 -33.28 1.65
CA ASP A 361 -5.60 -31.93 1.94
C ASP A 361 -6.65 -30.85 1.63
N SER A 362 -7.39 -31.03 0.53
CA SER A 362 -8.49 -30.14 0.13
C SER A 362 -9.72 -30.20 1.05
N ASN A 363 -9.84 -31.17 1.95
CA ASN A 363 -11.04 -31.37 2.77
C ASN A 363 -10.75 -31.84 4.20
N LYS A 364 -10.50 -30.88 5.11
CA LYS A 364 -10.26 -31.12 6.55
C LYS A 364 -11.30 -32.00 7.24
N THR A 365 -12.56 -31.93 6.82
CA THR A 365 -13.67 -32.75 7.33
C THR A 365 -13.53 -34.21 6.94
N LEU A 366 -13.13 -34.47 5.70
CA LEU A 366 -12.93 -35.83 5.20
C LEU A 366 -11.70 -36.48 5.84
N THR A 367 -10.65 -35.70 6.09
CA THR A 367 -9.44 -36.15 6.81
C THR A 367 -9.80 -36.69 8.19
N GLY A 368 -10.64 -35.96 8.95
CA GLY A 368 -11.12 -36.41 10.26
C GLY A 368 -11.92 -37.70 10.19
N LEU A 369 -12.77 -37.86 9.17
CA LEU A 369 -13.62 -39.04 8.98
C LEU A 369 -12.81 -40.30 8.64
N ILE A 370 -11.80 -40.16 7.78
CA ILE A 370 -10.86 -41.24 7.42
C ILE A 370 -10.08 -41.70 8.66
N LEU A 371 -9.61 -40.77 9.50
CA LEU A 371 -8.90 -41.08 10.74
C LEU A 371 -9.76 -41.92 11.71
N VAL A 372 -11.03 -41.54 11.87
CA VAL A 372 -11.99 -42.28 12.71
C VAL A 372 -12.21 -43.70 12.21
N VAL A 373 -12.43 -43.86 10.90
CA VAL A 373 -12.61 -45.19 10.28
C VAL A 373 -11.34 -46.05 10.44
N PHE A 374 -10.17 -45.45 10.24
CA PHE A 374 -8.89 -46.15 10.39
C PHE A 374 -8.67 -46.64 11.84
N LEU A 375 -8.92 -45.77 12.83
CA LEU A 375 -8.84 -46.14 14.25
C LEU A 375 -9.85 -47.24 14.62
N ALA A 376 -11.07 -47.20 14.08
CA ALA A 376 -12.07 -48.24 14.30
C ALA A 376 -11.63 -49.60 13.72
N LEU A 377 -11.08 -49.62 12.50
CA LEU A 377 -10.53 -50.83 11.87
C LEU A 377 -9.33 -51.39 12.64
N LEU A 378 -8.44 -50.51 13.12
CA LEU A 378 -7.30 -50.90 13.95
C LEU A 378 -7.78 -51.54 15.27
N GLY A 379 -8.80 -50.96 15.90
CA GLY A 379 -9.44 -51.52 17.10
C GLY A 379 -10.02 -52.92 16.85
N LEU A 380 -10.74 -53.11 15.74
CA LEU A 380 -11.28 -54.41 15.34
C LEU A 380 -10.18 -55.45 15.07
N LEU A 381 -9.08 -55.05 14.45
CA LEU A 381 -7.92 -55.93 14.21
C LEU A 381 -7.28 -56.38 15.53
N ILE A 382 -7.08 -55.46 16.46
CA ILE A 382 -6.53 -55.75 17.79
C ILE A 382 -7.45 -56.72 18.55
N LEU A 383 -8.77 -56.49 18.51
CA LEU A 383 -9.76 -57.39 19.13
C LEU A 383 -9.70 -58.79 18.51
N LYS A 384 -9.61 -58.90 17.19
CA LYS A 384 -9.51 -60.18 16.47
C LYS A 384 -8.22 -60.93 16.83
N LEU A 385 -7.10 -60.22 16.96
CA LEU A 385 -5.83 -60.79 17.41
C LEU A 385 -5.89 -61.25 18.87
N ARG A 386 -6.58 -60.50 19.74
CA ARG A 386 -6.79 -60.86 21.14
C ARG A 386 -7.68 -62.09 21.29
N GLN A 387 -8.78 -62.18 20.52
CA GLN A 387 -9.64 -63.35 20.47
C GLN A 387 -8.89 -64.60 19.99
N ARG A 388 -8.06 -64.47 18.95
CA ARG A 388 -7.21 -65.57 18.48
C ARG A 388 -6.20 -66.04 19.53
N ARG A 389 -5.65 -65.12 20.33
CA ARG A 389 -4.75 -65.47 21.46
C ARG A 389 -5.50 -66.24 22.57
N LEU A 390 -6.72 -65.81 22.92
CA LEU A 390 -7.54 -66.47 23.94
C LEU A 390 -8.00 -67.87 23.50
N GLN A 391 -8.39 -68.04 22.24
CA GLN A 391 -8.74 -69.37 21.69
C GLN A 391 -7.56 -70.35 21.75
N ARG A 392 -6.34 -69.89 21.44
CA ARG A 392 -5.10 -70.68 21.56
C ARG A 392 -4.73 -71.04 23.00
N GLN A 393 -5.18 -70.26 23.99
CA GLN A 393 -5.00 -70.59 25.41
C GLN A 393 -6.04 -71.60 25.91
N SER A 394 -7.29 -71.52 25.43
CA SER A 394 -8.34 -72.49 25.78
C SER A 394 -8.06 -73.91 25.26
N GLN A 395 -7.48 -74.04 24.05
CA GLN A 395 -7.08 -75.34 23.47
C GLN A 395 -5.84 -75.98 24.12
N ARG A 396 -5.16 -75.27 25.03
CA ARG A 396 -4.04 -75.82 25.82
C ARG A 396 -4.47 -76.34 27.20
N HIS A 397 -5.72 -76.10 27.59
CA HIS A 397 -6.29 -76.54 28.87
C HIS A 397 -7.50 -77.48 28.72
N SER A 398 -7.80 -77.90 27.49
CA SER A 398 -8.62 -79.06 27.13
C SER A 398 -7.71 -80.18 26.65
#